data_AF-A0A3D2RLQ5-F1
#
_entry.id   AF-A0A3D2RLQ5-F1
#
_cell.length_a   1.000
_cell.length_b   1.000
_cell.length_c   1.000
_cell.angle_alpha   90.00
_cell.angle_beta   90.00
_cell.angle_gamma   90.00
#
_symmetry.space_group_name_H-M   'P 1'
#
loop_
_entity.id
_entity.type
_entity.pdbx_description
1 polymer ?
#
loop_
_entity_poly.entity_id
_entity_poly.type
_entity_poly.pdbx_seq_one_letter_code
_entity_poly.pdbx_strand_id
1 'polypeptide(L)'
;GPQIIVDDGGDATLLIHRGVAAEDDASILNEPTKNRELVIINALLKRQLEKDNQFWHNVVKELRGVSEETTTGVHRLYHMKERGELL
;
A
#
# COMPACT_ATOMS: atom_id res chain seq x y z
N GLY A 1 -13.30 0.90 3.61
CA GLY A 1 -12.76 0.43 2.31
C GLY A 1 -13.31 -0.95 2.01
N PRO A 2 -12.68 -1.73 1.12
CA PRO A 2 -13.03 -3.14 0.91
C PRO A 2 -12.73 -3.98 2.16
N GLN A 3 -13.48 -5.07 2.34
CA GLN A 3 -13.21 -6.03 3.42
C GLN A 3 -12.27 -7.16 2.99
N ILE A 4 -12.21 -7.46 1.68
CA ILE A 4 -11.34 -8.47 1.09
C ILE A 4 -10.74 -7.88 -0.18
N ILE A 5 -9.46 -8.17 -0.42
CA ILE A 5 -8.78 -7.84 -1.67
C ILE A 5 -8.54 -9.14 -2.44
N VAL A 6 -8.80 -9.11 -3.74
CA VAL A 6 -8.31 -10.11 -4.69
C VAL A 6 -7.24 -9.39 -5.51
N ASP A 7 -6.01 -9.84 -5.42
CA ASP A 7 -4.83 -9.16 -5.99
C ASP A 7 -4.09 -10.09 -6.95
N ASP A 8 -3.57 -9.50 -8.02
CA ASP A 8 -2.81 -10.16 -9.08
C ASP A 8 -1.57 -9.28 -9.33
N GLY A 9 -0.47 -9.64 -8.68
CA GLY A 9 0.81 -8.91 -8.73
C GLY A 9 1.11 -8.08 -7.47
N GLY A 10 0.16 -7.93 -6.56
CA GLY A 10 0.35 -7.29 -5.25
C GLY A 10 0.30 -5.77 -5.26
N ASP A 11 -0.19 -5.14 -6.33
CA ASP A 11 -0.15 -3.68 -6.46
C ASP A 11 -1.26 -3.00 -5.64
N ALA A 12 -2.42 -3.64 -5.48
CA ALA A 12 -3.46 -3.14 -4.58
C ALA A 12 -2.97 -3.19 -3.12
N THR A 13 -2.31 -4.30 -2.77
CA THR A 13 -1.69 -4.49 -1.46
C THR A 13 -0.59 -3.46 -1.22
N LEU A 14 0.30 -3.23 -2.19
CA LEU A 14 1.36 -2.22 -2.13
C LEU A 14 0.79 -0.82 -1.90
N LEU A 15 -0.26 -0.46 -2.64
CA LEU A 15 -0.89 0.87 -2.53
C LEU A 15 -1.45 1.11 -1.13
N ILE A 16 -2.13 0.13 -0.55
CA ILE A 16 -2.72 0.24 0.80
C ILE A 16 -1.63 0.36 1.87
N HIS A 17 -0.64 -0.53 1.85
CA HIS A 17 0.46 -0.50 2.83
C HIS A 17 1.22 0.83 2.76
N ARG A 18 1.54 1.28 1.54
CA ARG A 18 2.24 2.55 1.34
C ARG A 18 1.37 3.75 1.70
N GLY A 19 0.06 3.66 1.51
CA GLY A 19 -0.91 4.67 1.91
C GLY A 19 -0.97 4.85 3.43
N VAL A 20 -1.06 3.76 4.20
CA VAL A 20 -0.99 3.80 5.67
C VAL A 20 0.34 4.39 6.13
N ALA A 21 1.46 3.89 5.62
CA ALA A 21 2.79 4.39 5.97
C ALA A 21 2.95 5.89 5.63
N ALA A 22 2.33 6.37 4.56
CA ALA A 22 2.38 7.77 4.18
C ALA A 22 1.51 8.66 5.07
N GLU A 23 0.38 8.14 5.58
CA GLU A 23 -0.43 8.86 6.57
C GLU A 23 0.30 8.99 7.91
N ASP A 24 1.14 8.02 8.27
CA ASP A 24 2.03 8.09 9.44
C ASP A 24 3.23 9.02 9.21
N ASP A 25 3.88 8.90 8.05
CA ASP A 25 5.00 9.75 7.64
C ASP A 25 4.95 10.08 6.14
N ALA A 26 4.48 11.29 5.83
CA ALA A 26 4.39 11.78 4.46
C ALA A 26 5.76 11.95 3.78
N SER A 27 6.86 11.94 4.53
CA SER A 27 8.22 12.13 3.98
C SER A 27 8.60 11.01 3.00
N ILE A 28 8.10 9.78 3.22
CA ILE A 28 8.37 8.60 2.36
C ILE A 28 7.92 8.82 0.90
N LEU A 29 6.96 9.71 0.67
CA LEU A 29 6.45 10.04 -0.67
C LEU A 29 7.39 10.95 -1.46
N ASN A 30 8.42 11.49 -0.82
CA ASN A 30 9.43 12.37 -1.43
C ASN A 30 10.74 11.64 -1.73
N GLU A 31 10.87 10.37 -1.34
CA GLU A 31 12.09 9.59 -1.59
C GLU A 31 12.35 9.46 -3.10
N PRO A 32 13.57 9.81 -3.56
CA PRO A 32 13.91 9.71 -4.98
C PRO A 32 13.98 8.24 -5.39
N THR A 33 13.28 7.89 -6.46
CA THR A 33 13.26 6.53 -7.01
C THR A 33 13.32 6.55 -8.53
N LYS A 34 13.98 5.55 -9.12
CA LYS A 34 13.99 5.32 -10.58
C LYS A 34 12.78 4.52 -11.06
N ASN A 35 12.00 3.96 -10.14
CA ASN A 35 10.80 3.21 -10.47
C ASN A 35 9.65 4.18 -10.84
N ARG A 36 9.30 4.22 -12.12
CA ARG A 36 8.25 5.10 -12.65
C ARG A 36 6.87 4.83 -12.04
N GLU A 37 6.54 3.58 -11.76
CA GLU A 37 5.29 3.20 -11.11
C GLU A 37 5.22 3.74 -9.69
N LEU A 38 6.31 3.61 -8.93
CA LEU A 38 6.39 4.15 -7.57
C LEU A 38 6.27 5.68 -7.55
N VAL A 39 6.82 6.38 -8.55
CA VAL A 39 6.62 7.84 -8.70
C VAL A 39 5.14 8.17 -8.88
N ILE A 40 4.42 7.41 -9.69
CA ILE A 40 2.97 7.61 -9.93
C ILE A 40 2.17 7.31 -8.67
N ILE A 41 2.48 6.22 -7.97
CA ILE A 41 1.86 5.86 -6.68
C ILE A 41 2.10 6.97 -5.66
N ASN A 42 3.33 7.47 -5.52
CA ASN A 42 3.62 8.57 -4.58
C ASN A 42 2.83 9.83 -4.91
N ALA A 43 2.73 10.19 -6.20
CA ALA A 43 1.94 11.34 -6.62
C ALA A 43 0.42 11.16 -6.39
N LEU A 44 -0.09 9.93 -6.50
CA LEU A 44 -1.47 9.60 -6.15
C LEU A 44 -1.69 9.74 -4.64
N LEU A 45 -0.81 9.16 -3.83
CA LEU A 45 -0.91 9.19 -2.37
C LEU A 45 -0.81 10.63 -1.83
N LYS A 46 0.07 11.47 -2.37
CA LYS A 46 0.14 12.90 -2.00
C LYS A 46 -1.20 13.61 -2.19
N ARG A 47 -1.82 13.44 -3.36
CA ARG A 47 -3.13 14.02 -3.66
C ARG A 47 -4.24 13.46 -2.76
N GLN A 48 -4.13 12.21 -2.34
CA GLN A 48 -5.09 11.61 -1.42
C GLN A 48 -4.91 12.16 0.01
N LEU A 49 -3.67 12.26 0.49
CA LEU A 49 -3.36 12.83 1.81
C LEU A 49 -3.86 14.27 1.96
N GLU A 50 -3.75 15.09 0.91
CA GLU A 50 -4.29 16.46 0.91
C GLU A 50 -5.82 16.51 1.02
N LYS A 51 -6.52 15.47 0.54
CA LYS A 51 -7.98 15.37 0.57
C LYS A 51 -8.49 14.77 1.88
N ASP A 52 -7.85 13.69 2.33
CA ASP A 52 -8.19 12.95 3.54
C ASP A 52 -6.95 12.20 4.03
N ASN A 53 -6.41 12.65 5.16
CA ASN A 53 -5.20 12.09 5.78
C ASN A 53 -5.48 10.92 6.73
N GLN A 54 -6.72 10.39 6.75
CA GLN A 54 -7.11 9.21 7.52
C GLN A 54 -7.77 8.15 6.64
N PHE A 55 -7.76 8.36 5.32
CA PHE A 55 -8.45 7.49 4.37
C PHE A 55 -7.94 6.04 4.46
N TRP A 56 -6.63 5.83 4.41
CA TRP A 56 -6.03 4.50 4.40
C TRP A 56 -6.13 3.82 5.77
N HIS A 57 -5.90 4.55 6.86
CA HIS A 57 -6.18 4.08 8.21
C HIS A 57 -7.64 3.62 8.38
N ASN A 58 -8.60 4.33 7.78
CA ASN A 58 -10.00 3.92 7.80
C ASN A 58 -10.30 2.75 6.87
N VAL A 59 -9.57 2.61 5.76
CA VAL A 59 -9.69 1.48 4.85
C VAL A 59 -9.26 0.18 5.54
N VAL A 60 -8.12 0.19 6.23
CA VAL A 60 -7.53 -1.03 6.80
C VAL A 60 -8.26 -1.55 8.04
N LYS A 61 -9.00 -0.69 8.78
CA LYS A 61 -9.84 -1.13 9.92
C LYS A 61 -10.81 -2.25 9.59
N GLU A 62 -11.37 -2.23 8.36
CA GLU A 62 -12.35 -3.21 7.90
C GLU A 62 -11.74 -4.29 7.00
N LEU A 63 -10.45 -4.18 6.68
CA LEU A 63 -9.75 -5.11 5.80
C LEU A 63 -9.45 -6.41 6.57
N ARG A 64 -9.96 -7.53 6.08
CA ARG A 64 -9.84 -8.85 6.72
C ARG A 64 -8.77 -9.74 6.07
N GLY A 65 -8.36 -9.41 4.86
CA GLY A 65 -7.31 -10.17 4.17
C GLY A 65 -7.23 -9.91 2.67
N VAL A 66 -6.22 -10.51 2.07
CA VAL A 66 -5.95 -10.50 0.64
C VAL A 66 -5.81 -11.94 0.13
N SER A 67 -6.36 -12.20 -1.06
CA SER A 67 -6.10 -13.39 -1.85
C SER A 67 -5.21 -12.99 -3.02
N GLU A 68 -3.98 -13.48 -3.05
CA GLU A 68 -3.01 -13.19 -4.11
C GLU A 68 -2.83 -14.39 -5.03
N GLU A 69 -2.93 -14.17 -6.34
CA GLU A 69 -2.86 -15.24 -7.33
C GLU A 69 -1.43 -15.56 -7.78
N THR A 70 -0.55 -14.55 -7.84
CA THR A 70 0.75 -14.71 -8.50
C THR A 70 1.90 -15.01 -7.55
N THR A 71 2.88 -15.75 -8.03
CA THR A 71 4.12 -16.02 -7.28
C THR A 71 4.89 -14.75 -6.93
N THR A 72 4.88 -13.75 -7.80
CA THR A 72 5.51 -12.44 -7.55
C THR A 72 4.84 -11.70 -6.40
N GLY A 73 3.50 -11.62 -6.41
CA GLY A 73 2.75 -10.99 -5.33
C GLY A 73 2.92 -11.75 -4.01
N VAL A 74 2.87 -13.09 -4.05
CA VAL A 74 3.12 -13.93 -2.87
C VAL A 74 4.51 -13.66 -2.28
N HIS A 75 5.54 -13.52 -3.11
CA HIS A 75 6.89 -13.20 -2.64
C HIS A 75 6.97 -11.81 -1.98
N ARG A 76 6.22 -10.82 -2.50
CA ARG A 76 6.09 -9.50 -1.86
C ARG A 76 5.44 -9.61 -0.48
N LEU A 77 4.37 -10.41 -0.34
CA LEU A 77 3.70 -10.65 0.94
C LEU A 77 4.63 -11.30 1.98
N TYR A 78 5.43 -12.29 1.56
CA TYR A 78 6.41 -12.91 2.46
C TYR A 78 7.45 -11.91 2.96
N HIS A 79 7.99 -11.06 2.08
CA HIS A 79 8.91 -10.01 2.50
C HIS A 79 8.29 -9.01 3.46
N MET A 80 7.03 -8.62 3.25
CA MET A 80 6.31 -7.74 4.19
C MET A 80 6.13 -8.44 5.55
N LYS A 81 5.78 -9.73 5.54
CA LYS A 81 5.65 -10.54 6.76
C LYS A 81 6.98 -10.67 7.52
N GLU A 82 8.07 -10.94 6.81
CA GLU A 82 9.42 -11.05 7.39
C GLU A 82 9.89 -9.75 8.05
N ARG A 83 9.53 -8.59 7.47
CA ARG A 83 9.81 -7.27 8.05
C ARG A 83 8.84 -6.86 9.16
N GLY A 84 7.76 -7.63 9.40
CA GLY A 84 6.72 -7.27 10.35
C GLY A 84 5.85 -6.09 9.90
N GLU A 85 5.82 -5.82 8.60
CA GLU A 85 5.10 -4.70 7.97
C GLU A 85 3.76 -5.13 7.36
N LEU A 86 3.49 -6.43 7.27
CA LEU A 86 2.21 -6.93 6.77
C LEU A 86 1.11 -6.58 7.77
N LEU A 87 0.17 -5.74 7.32
CA LEU A 87 -0.95 -5.21 8.10
C LEU A 87 -1.96 -6.28 8.53
#